data_AF-A0A9P1HX34-F1
#
_entry.id   AF-A0A9P1HX34-F1
#
_cell.length_a   1.000
_cell.length_b   1.000
_cell.length_c   1.000
_cell.angle_alpha   90.00
_cell.angle_beta   90.00
_cell.angle_gamma   90.00
#
_symmetry.space_group_name_H-M   'P 1'
#
loop_
_entity.id
_entity.type
_entity.pdbx_description
1 polymer ?
#
loop_
_entity_poly.entity_id
_entity_poly.type
_entity_poly.pdbx_seq_one_letter_code
_entity_poly.pdbx_strand_id
1 'polypeptide(L)'
;MKSIRPLISISQRYVRKRAPPITSSGGILEEGTTFSDVHSVVLDPTRKLPYPEEHLKDYIEKTSKELLAEKRKAKYGNKKKSTGVIVFDHIPIEDQVVLLFPGQGAQFVGMGSKLLSCEPSKRVFEIANEVLGYDLLKMCLEGPKTKLDQTIYCQPAVFVSSIAAFEKLKAEDETVQENLTDVAGFSVGEFGALVAGGILTFEDALRIVKVRCEAMHECNQIIKSGMLTIRVKASSRLDDLLRDARLVAQERGEFEVCEVANYLFCGVRVLGASETCMNFIEEHQDEYDIKVLKRLAVSGAFHTRQMEGAIQKLRESLKSAEFNKAFCNVYSNYTGAIHAAKKSELKAAVVKQVTHPVKWEQIQQLLYRKHQDYRFPRYIEVGPGRQLGSMLLQTSKKAYARYEHYPC
;
A
#
# COMPACT_ATOMS: atom_id res chain seq x y z
N MET A 1 -7.79 -55.68 -7.73
CA MET A 1 -8.68 -56.37 -8.69
C MET A 1 -9.87 -56.95 -7.94
N LYS A 2 -11.10 -56.83 -8.49
CA LYS A 2 -12.38 -57.42 -8.01
C LYS A 2 -12.87 -56.89 -6.63
N SER A 3 -14.08 -56.29 -6.45
CA SER A 3 -15.48 -56.64 -6.82
C SER A 3 -16.22 -57.28 -5.63
N ILE A 4 -17.48 -57.00 -5.22
CA ILE A 4 -18.60 -56.11 -5.66
C ILE A 4 -19.61 -55.98 -4.48
N ARG A 5 -20.52 -54.98 -4.46
CA ARG A 5 -21.67 -54.85 -3.50
C ARG A 5 -22.96 -55.56 -3.98
N PRO A 6 -23.89 -55.90 -3.06
CA PRO A 6 -25.32 -55.48 -3.10
C PRO A 6 -25.79 -54.95 -1.71
N LEU A 7 -27.05 -54.61 -1.34
CA LEU A 7 -28.22 -53.90 -1.92
C LEU A 7 -29.06 -53.38 -0.69
N ILE A 8 -29.36 -52.08 -0.53
CA ILE A 8 -30.64 -51.36 -0.82
C ILE A 8 -31.94 -51.92 -0.18
N SER A 9 -32.70 -51.07 0.55
CA SER A 9 -34.19 -50.90 0.56
C SER A 9 -34.73 -50.37 1.92
N ILE A 10 -35.89 -49.70 2.09
CA ILE A 10 -36.43 -48.41 1.59
C ILE A 10 -37.79 -48.10 2.30
N SER A 11 -38.03 -46.84 2.75
CA SER A 11 -39.34 -46.22 3.13
C SER A 11 -40.12 -46.84 4.33
N GLN A 12 -41.17 -46.25 4.95
CA GLN A 12 -42.19 -45.19 4.67
C GLN A 12 -42.55 -44.44 6.00
N ARG A 13 -43.44 -43.43 6.14
CA ARG A 13 -43.82 -42.16 5.46
C ARG A 13 -45.13 -41.64 6.13
N TYR A 14 -45.23 -40.34 6.51
CA TYR A 14 -46.45 -39.59 6.95
C TYR A 14 -47.10 -39.98 8.32
N VAL A 15 -47.79 -39.11 9.10
CA VAL A 15 -48.92 -38.17 8.80
C VAL A 15 -48.82 -36.81 9.57
N ARG A 16 -49.71 -35.85 9.26
CA ARG A 16 -49.71 -34.39 9.55
C ARG A 16 -50.78 -33.94 10.60
N LYS A 17 -50.54 -32.77 11.24
CA LYS A 17 -51.49 -31.78 11.82
C LYS A 17 -52.22 -32.05 13.17
N ARG A 18 -51.88 -31.26 14.22
CA ARG A 18 -52.63 -30.06 14.74
C ARG A 18 -51.94 -29.47 15.99
N ALA A 19 -52.27 -28.23 16.34
CA ALA A 19 -51.83 -27.44 17.50
C ALA A 19 -53.03 -26.59 18.01
N PRO A 20 -52.96 -25.80 19.10
CA PRO A 20 -51.91 -25.68 20.14
C PRO A 20 -52.45 -26.32 21.45
N PRO A 21 -52.42 -25.78 22.71
CA PRO A 21 -51.91 -24.52 23.29
C PRO A 21 -50.52 -24.66 23.97
N ILE A 22 -49.96 -23.55 24.46
CA ILE A 22 -48.85 -23.49 25.44
C ILE A 22 -49.15 -22.38 26.46
N THR A 23 -48.96 -22.68 27.75
CA THR A 23 -48.99 -21.70 28.85
C THR A 23 -47.57 -21.43 29.38
N SER A 24 -47.21 -20.14 29.44
CA SER A 24 -46.25 -19.48 30.35
C SER A 24 -44.85 -20.08 30.64
N SER A 25 -43.85 -19.23 30.38
CA SER A 25 -42.57 -19.00 31.12
C SER A 25 -41.47 -20.08 31.09
N GLY A 26 -40.25 -19.69 30.69
CA GLY A 26 -39.08 -20.57 30.96
C GLY A 26 -37.67 -20.23 30.43
N GLY A 27 -37.48 -19.34 29.44
CA GLY A 27 -36.17 -18.77 29.11
C GLY A 27 -35.20 -19.56 28.20
N ILE A 28 -34.13 -18.83 27.80
CA ILE A 28 -33.00 -19.18 26.91
C ILE A 28 -33.29 -19.11 25.41
N LEU A 29 -32.30 -18.57 24.68
CA LEU A 29 -32.35 -18.01 23.33
C LEU A 29 -32.24 -19.07 22.22
N GLU A 30 -32.95 -18.86 21.10
CA GLU A 30 -32.36 -19.00 19.76
C GLU A 30 -33.12 -18.22 18.68
N GLU A 31 -32.34 -17.70 17.72
CA GLU A 31 -32.66 -17.19 16.37
C GLU A 31 -33.86 -16.24 16.10
N GLY A 32 -33.54 -15.07 15.52
CA GLY A 32 -34.40 -14.42 14.52
C GLY A 32 -35.22 -13.21 14.95
N THR A 33 -34.57 -12.08 15.28
CA THR A 33 -35.21 -10.75 15.25
C THR A 33 -34.55 -9.84 14.24
N THR A 34 -35.32 -9.40 13.26
CA THR A 34 -34.90 -8.47 12.21
C THR A 34 -34.88 -7.03 12.73
N PHE A 35 -34.12 -6.16 12.07
CA PHE A 35 -33.94 -4.74 12.44
C PHE A 35 -35.25 -3.92 12.50
N SER A 36 -36.37 -4.48 12.04
CA SER A 36 -37.73 -3.93 12.10
C SER A 36 -38.31 -3.83 13.51
N ASP A 37 -37.90 -4.70 14.44
CA ASP A 37 -38.73 -5.01 15.62
C ASP A 37 -38.45 -4.07 16.82
N VAL A 38 -37.55 -3.10 16.67
CA VAL A 38 -37.07 -2.23 17.77
C VAL A 38 -37.74 -0.84 17.78
N HIS A 39 -38.59 -0.50 16.80
CA HIS A 39 -39.23 0.82 16.69
C HIS A 39 -40.76 0.76 16.52
N SER A 40 -41.41 0.20 17.54
CA SER A 40 -42.84 0.45 17.83
C SER A 40 -43.08 0.78 19.30
N VAL A 41 -42.17 1.55 19.91
CA VAL A 41 -42.46 2.24 21.18
C VAL A 41 -43.39 3.40 20.86
N VAL A 42 -44.69 3.20 21.06
CA VAL A 42 -45.66 4.31 21.12
C VAL A 42 -45.28 5.15 22.33
N LEU A 43 -44.59 6.28 22.08
CA LEU A 43 -44.26 7.24 23.12
C LEU A 43 -45.56 7.85 23.65
N ASP A 44 -45.83 7.64 24.93
CA ASP A 44 -46.84 8.38 25.67
C ASP A 44 -46.53 9.89 25.57
N PRO A 45 -47.37 10.70 24.90
CA PRO A 45 -47.08 12.11 24.63
C PRO A 45 -47.14 12.99 25.90
N THR A 46 -47.53 12.43 27.05
CA THR A 46 -47.60 13.14 28.33
C THR A 46 -46.38 12.91 29.24
N ARG A 47 -45.50 11.95 28.89
CA ARG A 47 -44.37 11.57 29.73
C ARG A 47 -43.16 12.47 29.45
N LYS A 48 -42.66 13.17 30.48
CA LYS A 48 -41.40 13.93 30.38
C LYS A 48 -40.28 13.01 29.90
N LEU A 49 -39.60 13.43 28.83
CA LEU A 49 -38.45 12.70 28.27
C LEU A 49 -37.31 12.63 29.31
N PRO A 50 -36.54 11.53 29.35
CA PRO A 50 -35.46 11.35 30.33
C PRO A 50 -34.20 12.22 30.08
N TYR A 51 -34.27 13.16 29.14
CA TYR A 51 -33.17 14.05 28.74
C TYR A 51 -33.67 15.51 28.65
N PRO A 52 -32.85 16.52 28.97
CA PRO A 52 -33.23 17.92 28.82
C PRO A 52 -33.57 18.28 27.37
N GLU A 53 -34.61 19.09 27.15
CA GLU A 53 -35.12 19.43 25.81
C GLU A 53 -34.08 20.12 24.90
N GLU A 54 -33.09 20.79 25.47
CA GLU A 54 -32.00 21.45 24.76
C GLU A 54 -31.17 20.43 23.95
N HIS A 55 -30.82 19.29 24.55
CA HIS A 55 -30.12 18.21 23.85
C HIS A 55 -30.98 17.58 22.74
N LEU A 56 -32.30 17.58 22.89
CA LEU A 56 -33.21 17.06 21.87
C LEU A 56 -33.25 17.99 20.64
N LYS A 57 -33.26 19.31 20.85
CA LYS A 57 -33.18 20.31 19.78
C LYS A 57 -31.85 20.20 19.03
N ASP A 58 -30.73 20.17 19.74
CA ASP A 58 -29.40 20.02 19.12
C ASP A 58 -29.27 18.71 18.33
N TYR A 59 -29.79 17.60 18.87
CA TYR A 59 -29.80 16.31 18.18
C TYR A 59 -30.65 16.37 16.90
N ILE A 60 -31.89 16.85 16.98
CA ILE A 60 -32.79 16.99 15.83
C ILE A 60 -32.20 17.93 14.78
N GLU A 61 -31.58 19.06 15.18
CA GLU A 61 -30.99 20.01 14.25
C GLU A 61 -29.72 19.47 13.60
N LYS A 62 -28.88 18.74 14.34
CA LYS A 62 -27.70 18.04 13.80
C LYS A 62 -28.10 16.94 12.83
N THR A 63 -29.02 16.05 13.21
CA THR A 63 -29.52 14.97 12.33
C THR A 63 -30.23 15.56 11.10
N SER A 64 -30.97 16.66 11.24
CA SER A 64 -31.58 17.36 10.10
C SER A 64 -30.54 17.94 9.13
N LYS A 65 -29.46 18.57 9.65
CA LYS A 65 -28.32 19.05 8.84
C LYS A 65 -27.58 17.91 8.14
N GLU A 66 -27.36 16.78 8.82
CA GLU A 66 -26.76 15.57 8.26
C GLU A 66 -27.64 14.96 7.16
N LEU A 67 -28.94 14.79 7.41
CA LEU A 67 -29.92 14.29 6.42
C LEU A 67 -30.07 15.21 5.21
N LEU A 68 -29.96 16.54 5.41
CA LEU A 68 -29.92 17.53 4.33
C LEU A 68 -28.60 17.46 3.53
N ALA A 69 -27.47 17.17 4.18
CA ALA A 69 -26.19 16.97 3.51
C ALA A 69 -26.20 15.66 2.68
N GLU A 70 -26.80 14.58 3.18
CA GLU A 70 -27.01 13.35 2.42
C GLU A 70 -27.99 13.55 1.26
N LYS A 71 -29.14 14.21 1.48
CA LYS A 71 -30.07 14.57 0.40
C LYS A 71 -29.41 15.47 -0.65
N ARG A 72 -28.47 16.35 -0.28
CA ARG A 72 -27.65 17.12 -1.24
C ARG A 72 -26.66 16.25 -2.01
N LYS A 73 -25.95 15.31 -1.35
CA LYS A 73 -25.10 14.31 -2.04
C LYS A 73 -25.90 13.45 -3.03
N ALA A 74 -27.11 13.03 -2.66
CA ALA A 74 -27.99 12.24 -3.52
C ALA A 74 -28.57 13.07 -4.68
N LYS A 75 -29.04 14.30 -4.43
CA LYS A 75 -29.71 15.14 -5.43
C LYS A 75 -28.78 15.77 -6.47
N TYR A 76 -27.54 16.09 -6.11
CA TYR A 76 -26.54 16.63 -7.05
C TYR A 76 -25.60 15.55 -7.60
N GLY A 77 -25.73 14.32 -7.11
CA GLY A 77 -24.78 13.24 -7.31
C GLY A 77 -23.42 13.54 -6.66
N ASN A 78 -22.60 12.50 -6.50
CA ASN A 78 -21.17 12.73 -6.66
C ASN A 78 -20.99 13.24 -8.10
N LYS A 79 -20.51 14.49 -8.28
CA LYS A 79 -19.72 14.80 -9.49
C LYS A 79 -18.75 13.64 -9.61
N LYS A 80 -18.84 12.84 -10.69
CA LYS A 80 -17.84 11.81 -10.97
C LYS A 80 -16.50 12.55 -10.97
N LYS A 81 -15.73 12.43 -9.89
CA LYS A 81 -14.31 12.78 -9.93
C LYS A 81 -13.80 12.01 -11.14
N SER A 82 -13.19 12.69 -12.11
CA SER A 82 -12.59 12.00 -13.24
C SER A 82 -11.58 11.03 -12.67
N THR A 83 -11.97 9.76 -12.59
CA THR A 83 -11.09 8.68 -12.20
C THR A 83 -9.95 8.74 -13.19
N GLY A 84 -8.73 9.01 -12.73
CA GLY A 84 -7.54 9.17 -13.60
C GLY A 84 -7.11 7.88 -14.30
N VAL A 85 -8.06 6.94 -14.43
CA VAL A 85 -7.96 5.62 -15.03
C VAL A 85 -8.00 5.80 -16.54
N ILE A 86 -6.97 5.29 -17.20
CA ILE A 86 -6.88 5.13 -18.63
C ILE A 86 -7.35 3.71 -18.95
N VAL A 87 -8.18 3.59 -19.99
CA VAL A 87 -8.86 2.35 -20.37
C VAL A 87 -8.16 1.74 -21.57
N PHE A 88 -7.87 0.43 -21.50
CA PHE A 88 -7.03 -0.30 -22.46
C PHE A 88 -7.75 -1.50 -23.09
N ASP A 89 -9.06 -1.41 -23.27
CA ASP A 89 -9.91 -2.52 -23.76
C ASP A 89 -9.56 -2.98 -25.19
N HIS A 90 -8.71 -2.24 -25.92
CA HIS A 90 -8.17 -2.60 -27.22
C HIS A 90 -6.95 -3.55 -27.14
N ILE A 91 -6.37 -3.73 -25.95
CA ILE A 91 -5.22 -4.61 -25.69
C ILE A 91 -5.73 -5.84 -24.93
N PRO A 92 -5.61 -7.07 -25.45
CA PRO A 92 -6.01 -8.29 -24.76
C PRO A 92 -5.37 -8.40 -23.37
N ILE A 93 -6.12 -8.85 -22.36
CA ILE A 93 -5.66 -8.83 -20.97
C ILE A 93 -4.37 -9.63 -20.74
N GLU A 94 -4.11 -10.65 -21.55
CA GLU A 94 -2.87 -11.44 -21.50
C GLU A 94 -1.64 -10.71 -22.07
N ASP A 95 -1.84 -9.78 -23.00
CA ASP A 95 -0.77 -9.00 -23.65
C ASP A 95 -0.44 -7.71 -22.88
N GLN A 96 -1.41 -7.17 -22.13
CA GLN A 96 -1.22 -6.00 -21.26
C GLN A 96 -0.02 -6.20 -20.32
N VAL A 97 0.81 -5.17 -20.23
CA VAL A 97 1.99 -5.11 -19.35
C VAL A 97 1.71 -4.22 -18.13
N VAL A 98 2.17 -4.70 -16.97
CA VAL A 98 2.22 -4.01 -15.69
C VAL A 98 3.68 -3.96 -15.23
N LEU A 99 4.29 -2.77 -15.18
CA LEU A 99 5.65 -2.63 -14.64
C LEU A 99 5.64 -2.39 -13.14
N LEU A 100 6.53 -3.10 -12.43
CA LEU A 100 6.70 -3.03 -10.99
C LEU A 100 8.11 -2.53 -10.64
N PHE A 101 8.20 -1.41 -9.94
CA PHE A 101 9.47 -0.76 -9.58
C PHE A 101 9.82 -1.00 -8.10
N PRO A 102 10.91 -1.73 -7.78
CA PRO A 102 11.30 -2.08 -6.43
C PRO A 102 11.68 -0.85 -5.57
N GLY A 103 11.69 -1.05 -4.25
CA GLY A 103 12.05 -0.02 -3.29
C GLY A 103 13.40 -0.25 -2.61
N GLN A 104 13.72 0.63 -1.66
CA GLN A 104 14.86 0.47 -0.76
C GLN A 104 14.77 -0.88 -0.02
N GLY A 105 15.90 -1.58 0.08
CA GLY A 105 16.02 -2.95 0.57
C GLY A 105 16.28 -3.97 -0.54
N ALA A 106 16.04 -3.59 -1.80
CA ALA A 106 16.32 -4.44 -2.96
C ALA A 106 17.79 -4.37 -3.45
N GLN A 107 18.57 -3.36 -3.04
CA GLN A 107 19.93 -3.14 -3.52
C GLN A 107 20.93 -4.24 -3.09
N PHE A 108 21.87 -4.55 -3.97
CA PHE A 108 22.98 -5.48 -3.72
C PHE A 108 24.24 -5.04 -4.46
N VAL A 109 25.42 -5.41 -3.96
CA VAL A 109 26.69 -5.15 -4.65
C VAL A 109 26.81 -6.06 -5.87
N GLY A 110 27.18 -5.51 -7.03
CA GLY A 110 27.17 -6.18 -8.33
C GLY A 110 25.91 -5.90 -9.17
N MET A 111 24.94 -5.14 -8.65
CA MET A 111 23.78 -4.71 -9.43
C MET A 111 24.17 -3.69 -10.50
N GLY A 112 23.49 -3.70 -11.64
CA GLY A 112 23.83 -2.89 -12.81
C GLY A 112 24.84 -3.57 -13.76
N SER A 113 25.46 -4.69 -13.36
CA SER A 113 26.40 -5.45 -14.19
C SER A 113 25.76 -5.99 -15.48
N LYS A 114 24.45 -6.29 -15.48
CA LYS A 114 23.73 -6.78 -16.67
C LYS A 114 23.27 -5.67 -17.61
N LEU A 115 23.49 -4.41 -17.21
CA LEU A 115 23.13 -3.21 -17.95
C LEU A 115 24.31 -2.66 -18.76
N LEU A 116 25.54 -3.07 -18.46
CA LEU A 116 26.77 -2.62 -19.12
C LEU A 116 26.87 -2.98 -20.61
N SER A 117 25.99 -3.84 -21.13
CA SER A 117 25.91 -4.19 -22.55
C SER A 117 24.93 -3.31 -23.36
N CYS A 118 24.21 -2.38 -22.72
CA CYS A 118 23.16 -1.60 -23.34
C CYS A 118 23.46 -0.09 -23.24
N GLU A 119 23.63 0.58 -24.38
CA GLU A 119 23.96 2.02 -24.42
C GLU A 119 22.87 2.91 -23.77
N PRO A 120 21.55 2.72 -24.03
CA PRO A 120 20.50 3.40 -23.27
C PRO A 120 20.66 3.30 -21.75
N SER A 121 21.00 2.11 -21.22
CA SER A 121 21.20 1.92 -19.79
C SER A 121 22.45 2.62 -19.26
N LYS A 122 23.57 2.62 -20.00
CA LYS A 122 24.77 3.38 -19.63
C LYS A 122 24.46 4.87 -19.55
N ARG A 123 23.73 5.40 -20.52
CA ARG A 123 23.38 6.82 -20.58
C ARG A 123 22.59 7.28 -19.36
N VAL A 124 21.71 6.42 -18.83
CA VAL A 124 20.98 6.65 -17.57
C VAL A 124 21.94 6.78 -16.37
N PHE A 125 23.02 5.99 -16.30
CA PHE A 125 24.05 6.13 -15.26
C PHE A 125 24.95 7.36 -15.45
N GLU A 126 25.29 7.74 -16.68
CA GLU A 126 26.06 8.95 -16.98
C GLU A 126 25.34 10.21 -16.48
N ILE A 127 24.07 10.36 -16.88
CA ILE A 127 23.19 11.45 -16.43
C ILE A 127 23.02 11.41 -14.91
N ALA A 128 22.95 10.21 -14.31
CA ALA A 128 22.87 10.09 -12.87
C ALA A 128 24.13 10.60 -12.15
N ASN A 129 25.32 10.30 -12.69
CA ASN A 129 26.59 10.75 -12.13
C ASN A 129 26.69 12.29 -12.17
N GLU A 130 26.21 12.94 -13.24
CA GLU A 130 26.13 14.41 -13.35
C GLU A 130 25.22 15.04 -12.28
N VAL A 131 24.01 14.48 -12.07
CA VAL A 131 23.04 15.01 -11.09
C VAL A 131 23.45 14.73 -9.65
N LEU A 132 24.04 13.57 -9.38
CA LEU A 132 24.42 13.15 -8.04
C LEU A 132 25.76 13.74 -7.60
N GLY A 133 26.72 13.91 -8.52
CA GLY A 133 28.07 14.40 -8.24
C GLY A 133 29.06 13.30 -7.81
N TYR A 134 28.72 12.03 -8.05
CA TYR A 134 29.58 10.87 -7.78
C TYR A 134 29.24 9.71 -8.71
N ASP A 135 30.17 8.76 -8.86
CA ASP A 135 29.95 7.56 -9.67
C ASP A 135 29.02 6.55 -8.96
N LEU A 136 27.74 6.57 -9.34
CA LEU A 136 26.73 5.67 -8.81
C LEU A 136 26.90 4.26 -9.34
N LEU A 137 27.27 4.10 -10.62
CA LEU A 137 27.44 2.78 -11.25
C LEU A 137 28.56 2.00 -10.56
N LYS A 138 29.71 2.63 -10.33
CA LYS A 138 30.80 2.04 -9.57
C LYS A 138 30.36 1.61 -8.16
N MET A 139 29.56 2.44 -7.49
CA MET A 139 29.03 2.09 -6.16
C MET A 139 28.07 0.90 -6.19
N CYS A 140 27.24 0.77 -7.24
CA CYS A 140 26.38 -0.40 -7.45
C CYS A 140 27.19 -1.68 -7.71
N LEU A 141 28.27 -1.59 -8.50
CA LEU A 141 29.11 -2.72 -8.88
C LEU A 141 30.05 -3.19 -7.76
N GLU A 142 30.72 -2.25 -7.08
CA GLU A 142 31.84 -2.54 -6.15
C GLU A 142 31.46 -2.34 -4.67
N GLY A 143 30.46 -1.52 -4.36
CA GLY A 143 30.06 -1.20 -2.99
C GLY A 143 30.99 -0.19 -2.29
N PRO A 144 31.38 -0.39 -1.01
CA PRO A 144 31.03 -1.53 -0.16
C PRO A 144 29.55 -1.54 0.23
N LYS A 145 29.01 -2.73 0.56
CA LYS A 145 27.57 -2.90 0.88
C LYS A 145 27.11 -1.97 2.01
N THR A 146 27.93 -1.77 3.03
CA THR A 146 27.64 -0.89 4.18
C THR A 146 27.48 0.58 3.81
N LYS A 147 28.09 1.04 2.70
CA LYS A 147 27.85 2.36 2.14
C LYS A 147 26.59 2.35 1.26
N LEU A 148 26.48 1.36 0.37
CA LEU A 148 25.35 1.21 -0.54
C LEU A 148 24.00 1.10 0.21
N ASP A 149 23.96 0.48 1.38
CA ASP A 149 22.75 0.34 2.22
C ASP A 149 22.28 1.64 2.88
N GLN A 150 23.11 2.70 2.94
CA GLN A 150 22.70 3.97 3.54
C GLN A 150 21.64 4.65 2.67
N THR A 151 20.62 5.25 3.30
CA THR A 151 19.46 5.85 2.64
C THR A 151 19.81 6.78 1.49
N ILE A 152 20.83 7.62 1.69
CA ILE A 152 21.32 8.59 0.70
C ILE A 152 21.84 7.93 -0.59
N TYR A 153 22.39 6.71 -0.51
CA TYR A 153 22.93 5.98 -1.65
C TYR A 153 21.96 4.92 -2.21
N CYS A 154 21.31 4.11 -1.37
CA CYS A 154 20.41 3.05 -1.86
C CYS A 154 19.21 3.58 -2.64
N GLN A 155 18.66 4.74 -2.29
CA GLN A 155 17.49 5.29 -2.97
C GLN A 155 17.81 5.70 -4.43
N PRO A 156 18.84 6.53 -4.71
CA PRO A 156 19.33 6.72 -6.07
C PRO A 156 19.73 5.41 -6.74
N ALA A 157 20.45 4.52 -6.05
CA ALA A 157 20.97 3.29 -6.64
C ALA A 157 19.88 2.33 -7.12
N VAL A 158 18.80 2.14 -6.35
CA VAL A 158 17.63 1.35 -6.76
C VAL A 158 16.89 2.05 -7.90
N PHE A 159 16.60 3.35 -7.77
CA PHE A 159 15.84 4.10 -8.77
C PHE A 159 16.54 4.12 -10.14
N VAL A 160 17.82 4.52 -10.19
CA VAL A 160 18.60 4.60 -11.43
C VAL A 160 18.80 3.22 -12.05
N SER A 161 19.11 2.18 -11.26
CA SER A 161 19.25 0.82 -11.79
C SER A 161 17.93 0.27 -12.35
N SER A 162 16.79 0.63 -11.77
CA SER A 162 15.47 0.26 -12.31
C SER A 162 15.13 1.01 -13.60
N ILE A 163 15.43 2.31 -13.73
CA ILE A 163 15.24 3.04 -15.00
C ILE A 163 16.19 2.52 -16.07
N ALA A 164 17.46 2.29 -15.74
CA ALA A 164 18.44 1.75 -16.68
C ALA A 164 18.06 0.33 -17.15
N ALA A 165 17.48 -0.50 -16.28
CA ALA A 165 16.90 -1.80 -16.65
C ALA A 165 15.62 -1.66 -17.51
N PHE A 166 14.80 -0.63 -17.28
CA PHE A 166 13.61 -0.36 -18.10
C PHE A 166 13.99 0.10 -19.52
N GLU A 167 14.99 0.96 -19.67
CA GLU A 167 15.52 1.36 -20.98
C GLU A 167 16.14 0.17 -21.74
N LYS A 168 16.78 -0.78 -21.02
CA LYS A 168 17.23 -2.04 -21.63
C LYS A 168 16.06 -2.90 -22.11
N LEU A 169 15.04 -3.08 -21.26
CA LEU A 169 13.84 -3.87 -21.59
C LEU A 169 13.15 -3.32 -22.84
N LYS A 170 12.97 -1.99 -22.95
CA LYS A 170 12.41 -1.33 -24.15
C LYS A 170 13.24 -1.56 -25.42
N ALA A 171 14.57 -1.65 -25.29
CA ALA A 171 15.48 -1.90 -26.40
C ALA A 171 15.54 -3.39 -26.83
N GLU A 172 15.09 -4.31 -25.98
CA GLU A 172 15.02 -5.75 -26.27
C GLU A 172 13.60 -6.24 -26.65
N ASP A 173 12.55 -5.56 -26.17
CA ASP A 173 11.14 -5.88 -26.46
C ASP A 173 10.35 -4.57 -26.66
N GLU A 174 10.24 -4.13 -27.92
CA GLU A 174 9.50 -2.91 -28.32
C GLU A 174 8.02 -2.97 -27.90
N THR A 175 7.44 -4.18 -27.82
CA THR A 175 6.02 -4.38 -27.47
C THR A 175 5.72 -4.00 -26.01
N VAL A 176 6.73 -3.95 -25.14
CA VAL A 176 6.57 -3.52 -23.74
C VAL A 176 6.02 -2.12 -23.64
N GLN A 177 6.44 -1.20 -24.52
CA GLN A 177 5.97 0.18 -24.48
C GLN A 177 4.55 0.32 -25.03
N GLU A 178 4.23 -0.38 -26.12
CA GLU A 178 2.89 -0.37 -26.74
C GLU A 178 1.83 -1.00 -25.82
N ASN A 179 2.19 -2.08 -25.14
CA ASN A 179 1.29 -2.82 -24.25
C ASN A 179 1.28 -2.30 -22.79
N LEU A 180 1.97 -1.19 -22.49
CA LEU A 180 2.10 -0.68 -21.11
C LEU A 180 0.81 -0.05 -20.60
N THR A 181 0.05 -0.78 -19.77
CA THR A 181 -1.25 -0.31 -19.26
C THR A 181 -1.19 0.24 -17.83
N ASP A 182 -0.32 -0.31 -16.99
CA ASP A 182 -0.17 0.11 -15.59
C ASP A 182 1.30 0.16 -15.16
N VAL A 183 1.62 1.09 -14.25
CA VAL A 183 2.93 1.18 -13.58
C VAL A 183 2.74 1.42 -12.09
N ALA A 184 3.44 0.65 -11.27
CA ALA A 184 3.43 0.79 -9.82
C ALA A 184 4.84 0.62 -9.26
N GLY A 185 5.15 1.29 -8.15
CA GLY A 185 6.46 1.14 -7.52
C GLY A 185 6.41 1.34 -6.03
N PHE A 186 7.26 0.64 -5.29
CA PHE A 186 7.22 0.60 -3.83
C PHE A 186 8.12 1.68 -3.21
N SER A 187 7.53 2.61 -2.45
CA SER A 187 8.25 3.73 -1.82
C SER A 187 9.05 4.55 -2.85
N VAL A 188 10.39 4.51 -2.85
CA VAL A 188 11.24 5.17 -3.86
C VAL A 188 10.97 4.66 -5.28
N GLY A 189 10.50 3.41 -5.44
CA GLY A 189 10.07 2.87 -6.73
C GLY A 189 8.92 3.64 -7.37
N GLU A 190 8.12 4.43 -6.61
CA GLU A 190 7.08 5.30 -7.18
C GLU A 190 7.67 6.31 -8.16
N PHE A 191 8.91 6.77 -7.95
CA PHE A 191 9.60 7.64 -8.92
C PHE A 191 9.94 6.90 -10.22
N GLY A 192 10.25 5.60 -10.13
CA GLY A 192 10.36 4.72 -11.30
C GLY A 192 9.05 4.67 -12.10
N ALA A 193 7.94 4.45 -11.41
CA ALA A 193 6.61 4.44 -12.02
C ALA A 193 6.17 5.82 -12.57
N LEU A 194 6.55 6.92 -11.91
CA LEU A 194 6.27 8.29 -12.41
C LEU A 194 7.04 8.60 -13.70
N VAL A 195 8.27 8.11 -13.86
CA VAL A 195 9.05 8.23 -15.11
C VAL A 195 8.49 7.29 -16.18
N ALA A 196 8.31 6.01 -15.85
CA ALA A 196 7.82 5.00 -16.79
C ALA A 196 6.37 5.21 -17.25
N GLY A 197 5.56 5.98 -16.52
CA GLY A 197 4.25 6.45 -16.96
C GLY A 197 4.24 7.84 -17.62
N GLY A 198 5.41 8.44 -17.84
CA GLY A 198 5.58 9.72 -18.54
C GLY A 198 5.16 10.96 -17.74
N ILE A 199 5.00 10.87 -16.43
CA ILE A 199 4.63 12.01 -15.57
C ILE A 199 5.86 12.88 -15.26
N LEU A 200 7.04 12.29 -15.08
CA LEU A 200 8.31 12.98 -14.83
C LEU A 200 9.35 12.60 -15.89
N THR A 201 10.27 13.52 -16.18
CA THR A 201 11.54 13.15 -16.83
C THR A 201 12.43 12.39 -15.85
N PHE A 202 13.40 11.63 -16.37
CA PHE A 202 14.35 10.90 -15.52
C PHE A 202 15.15 11.87 -14.63
N GLU A 203 15.60 13.00 -15.20
CA GLU A 203 16.41 14.01 -14.55
C GLU A 203 15.66 14.71 -13.41
N ASP A 204 14.39 15.09 -13.62
CA ASP A 204 13.59 15.71 -12.57
C ASP A 204 13.25 14.71 -11.47
N ALA A 205 12.88 13.47 -11.83
CA ALA A 205 12.68 12.40 -10.87
C ALA A 205 13.96 12.13 -10.05
N LEU A 206 15.15 12.12 -10.68
CA LEU A 206 16.41 11.91 -9.97
C LEU A 206 16.75 13.08 -9.03
N ARG A 207 16.55 14.33 -9.45
CA ARG A 207 16.72 15.51 -8.57
C ARG A 207 15.79 15.43 -7.36
N ILE A 208 14.54 15.00 -7.55
CA ILE A 208 13.60 14.80 -6.45
C ILE A 208 14.03 13.64 -5.55
N VAL A 209 14.49 12.51 -6.12
CA VAL A 209 14.98 11.34 -5.36
C VAL A 209 16.22 11.69 -4.54
N LYS A 210 17.14 12.51 -5.07
CA LYS A 210 18.31 13.04 -4.35
C LYS A 210 17.89 13.83 -3.11
N VAL A 211 17.04 14.84 -3.29
CA VAL A 211 16.54 15.66 -2.17
C VAL A 211 15.74 14.80 -1.16
N ARG A 212 14.97 13.82 -1.64
CA ARG A 212 14.23 12.87 -0.78
C ARG A 212 15.17 12.01 0.05
N CYS A 213 16.21 11.43 -0.56
CA CYS A 213 17.11 10.50 0.15
C CYS A 213 17.99 11.23 1.16
N GLU A 214 18.48 12.43 0.83
CA GLU A 214 19.19 13.33 1.74
C GLU A 214 18.29 13.73 2.93
N ALA A 215 17.10 14.27 2.66
CA ALA A 215 16.21 14.75 3.72
C ALA A 215 15.66 13.64 4.63
N MET A 216 15.37 12.45 4.09
CA MET A 216 15.00 11.28 4.90
C MET A 216 16.20 10.73 5.69
N HIS A 217 17.41 10.79 5.14
CA HIS A 217 18.63 10.37 5.86
C HIS A 217 18.94 11.28 7.06
N GLU A 218 18.70 12.59 6.94
CA GLU A 218 18.76 13.53 8.08
C GLU A 218 17.73 13.17 9.17
N CYS A 219 16.48 12.90 8.80
CA CYS A 219 15.42 12.53 9.75
C CYS A 219 15.74 11.25 10.54
N ASN A 220 16.51 10.33 9.95
CA ASN A 220 17.01 9.13 10.62
C ASN A 220 18.06 9.42 11.70
N GLN A 221 18.81 10.53 11.63
CA GLN A 221 19.83 10.86 12.63
C GLN A 221 19.26 11.47 13.92
N ILE A 222 17.98 11.86 13.92
CA ILE A 222 17.35 12.56 15.05
C ILE A 222 17.15 11.62 16.25
N ILE A 223 16.76 10.36 16.00
CA ILE A 223 16.48 9.36 17.05
C ILE A 223 16.85 7.94 16.61
N LYS A 224 17.26 7.11 17.58
CA LYS A 224 17.43 5.67 17.36
C LYS A 224 16.06 5.02 17.09
N SER A 225 15.90 4.50 15.88
CA SER A 225 14.63 4.06 15.32
C SER A 225 14.86 3.01 14.23
N GLY A 226 13.81 2.28 13.88
CA GLY A 226 13.89 1.20 12.90
C GLY A 226 12.50 0.75 12.44
N MET A 227 12.44 -0.44 11.87
CA MET A 227 11.19 -1.00 11.34
C MET A 227 11.04 -2.50 11.64
N LEU A 228 9.83 -2.92 11.97
CA LEU A 228 9.46 -4.31 12.26
C LEU A 228 8.48 -4.83 11.22
N THR A 229 8.79 -5.95 10.57
CA THR A 229 7.75 -6.69 9.81
C THR A 229 6.96 -7.54 10.80
N ILE A 230 5.64 -7.35 10.84
CA ILE A 230 4.72 -8.06 11.73
C ILE A 230 3.66 -8.83 10.94
N ARG A 231 3.13 -9.88 11.54
CA ARG A 231 1.90 -10.55 11.13
C ARG A 231 0.77 -10.24 12.11
N VAL A 232 -0.38 -9.90 11.57
CA VAL A 232 -1.64 -9.64 12.27
C VAL A 232 -2.74 -10.59 11.79
N LYS A 233 -3.68 -10.88 12.68
CA LYS A 233 -4.91 -11.65 12.47
C LYS A 233 -6.12 -10.73 12.71
N ALA A 234 -7.33 -11.24 12.51
CA ALA A 234 -8.57 -10.51 12.84
C ALA A 234 -8.70 -10.23 14.36
N SER A 235 -8.11 -11.08 15.20
CA SER A 235 -8.05 -10.97 16.66
C SER A 235 -6.94 -10.07 17.19
N SER A 236 -6.00 -9.63 16.35
CA SER A 236 -4.84 -8.84 16.79
C SER A 236 -5.25 -7.44 17.27
N ARG A 237 -4.84 -7.08 18.48
CA ARG A 237 -5.10 -5.78 19.11
C ARG A 237 -4.04 -4.74 18.70
N LEU A 238 -3.84 -4.53 17.40
CA LEU A 238 -2.75 -3.69 16.90
C LEU A 238 -2.83 -2.25 17.39
N ASP A 239 -4.00 -1.62 17.35
CA ASP A 239 -4.11 -0.20 17.72
C ASP A 239 -3.86 0.02 19.23
N ASP A 240 -4.16 -0.99 20.06
CA ASP A 240 -3.77 -1.02 21.47
C ASP A 240 -2.25 -1.14 21.61
N LEU A 241 -1.63 -2.14 20.96
CA LEU A 241 -0.18 -2.35 21.00
C LEU A 241 0.59 -1.08 20.59
N LEU A 242 0.15 -0.44 19.51
CA LEU A 242 0.76 0.79 19.01
C LEU A 242 0.55 1.96 19.98
N ARG A 243 -0.59 2.06 20.68
CA ARG A 243 -0.81 3.09 21.71
C ARG A 243 0.09 2.84 22.91
N ASP A 244 0.10 1.61 23.43
CA ASP A 244 0.73 1.29 24.70
C ASP A 244 2.27 1.32 24.55
N ALA A 245 2.80 0.92 23.39
CA ALA A 245 4.21 1.15 23.02
C ALA A 245 4.61 2.64 23.02
N ARG A 246 3.71 3.55 22.60
CA ARG A 246 3.98 5.00 22.60
C ARG A 246 3.95 5.59 24.00
N LEU A 247 3.04 5.12 24.86
CA LEU A 247 2.99 5.54 26.27
C LEU A 247 4.33 5.24 26.97
N VAL A 248 4.90 4.05 26.77
CA VAL A 248 6.21 3.69 27.35
C VAL A 248 7.35 4.60 26.85
N ALA A 249 7.35 5.01 25.59
CA ALA A 249 8.31 5.98 25.08
C ALA A 249 8.08 7.39 25.66
N GLN A 250 6.83 7.81 25.76
CA GLN A 250 6.43 9.11 26.32
C GLN A 250 6.81 9.23 27.81
N GLU A 251 6.60 8.17 28.60
CA GLU A 251 6.99 8.08 30.02
C GLU A 251 8.51 8.21 30.23
N ARG A 252 9.31 7.80 29.24
CA ARG A 252 10.77 7.96 29.23
C ARG A 252 11.23 9.32 28.68
N GLY A 253 10.31 10.18 28.21
CA GLY A 253 10.64 11.42 27.53
C GLY A 253 11.26 11.23 26.13
N GLU A 254 11.06 10.05 25.52
CA GLU A 254 11.56 9.72 24.20
C GLU A 254 10.54 10.10 23.10
N PHE A 255 11.02 10.22 21.85
CA PHE A 255 10.12 10.47 20.71
C PHE A 255 9.28 9.22 20.41
N GLU A 256 7.98 9.32 20.71
CA GLU A 256 7.00 8.23 20.75
C GLU A 256 6.54 7.73 19.35
N VAL A 257 7.44 7.58 18.37
CA VAL A 257 7.06 7.05 17.05
C VAL A 257 6.80 5.55 17.12
N CYS A 258 5.58 5.15 16.72
CA CYS A 258 5.17 3.75 16.58
C CYS A 258 3.92 3.70 15.70
N GLU A 259 4.11 3.50 14.40
CA GLU A 259 3.09 3.69 13.36
C GLU A 259 3.19 2.60 12.27
N VAL A 260 2.07 2.28 11.60
CA VAL A 260 2.12 1.42 10.41
C VAL A 260 2.76 2.21 9.26
N ALA A 261 3.88 1.71 8.76
CA ALA A 261 4.68 2.30 7.69
C ALA A 261 4.43 1.66 6.32
N ASN A 262 4.08 0.37 6.27
CA ASN A 262 3.76 -0.31 5.01
C ASN A 262 2.65 -1.37 5.22
N TYR A 263 1.67 -1.41 4.31
CA TYR A 263 0.75 -2.53 4.14
C TYR A 263 1.28 -3.39 2.99
N LEU A 264 1.81 -4.58 3.28
CA LEU A 264 2.53 -5.39 2.29
C LEU A 264 1.58 -6.33 1.52
N PHE A 265 0.81 -7.12 2.26
CA PHE A 265 -0.19 -8.07 1.75
C PHE A 265 -1.05 -8.55 2.94
N CYS A 266 -2.06 -9.38 2.68
CA CYS A 266 -3.06 -9.78 3.68
C CYS A 266 -2.42 -10.26 5.00
N GLY A 267 -2.72 -9.54 6.08
CA GLY A 267 -2.24 -9.86 7.43
C GLY A 267 -0.75 -9.57 7.67
N VAL A 268 -0.01 -8.93 6.76
CA VAL A 268 1.41 -8.58 6.95
C VAL A 268 1.65 -7.09 6.72
N ARG A 269 2.21 -6.45 7.74
CA ARG A 269 2.47 -5.01 7.81
C ARG A 269 3.90 -4.76 8.24
N VAL A 270 4.42 -3.58 7.95
CA VAL A 270 5.65 -3.06 8.55
C VAL A 270 5.29 -1.91 9.47
N LEU A 271 5.79 -1.94 10.71
CA LEU A 271 5.76 -0.82 11.64
C LEU A 271 7.05 -0.04 11.52
N GLY A 272 6.97 1.29 11.57
CA GLY A 272 8.11 2.16 11.86
C GLY A 272 8.02 2.62 13.32
N ALA A 273 9.08 2.45 14.09
CA ALA A 273 9.07 2.70 15.53
C ALA A 273 10.43 3.14 16.10
N SER A 274 10.41 3.83 17.25
CA SER A 274 11.62 4.09 18.06
C SER A 274 12.16 2.78 18.66
N GLU A 275 13.41 2.77 19.10
CA GLU A 275 13.98 1.56 19.72
C GLU A 275 13.16 1.07 20.93
N THR A 276 12.73 1.98 21.82
CA THR A 276 11.88 1.64 22.97
C THR A 276 10.55 1.04 22.54
N CYS A 277 9.88 1.63 21.54
CA CYS A 277 8.63 1.07 21.02
C CYS A 277 8.83 -0.30 20.34
N MET A 278 9.96 -0.52 19.64
CA MET A 278 10.28 -1.81 19.04
C MET A 278 10.52 -2.91 20.08
N ASN A 279 11.24 -2.60 21.16
CA ASN A 279 11.49 -3.54 22.25
C ASN A 279 10.17 -3.95 22.93
N PHE A 280 9.32 -2.97 23.27
CA PHE A 280 7.98 -3.23 23.82
C PHE A 280 7.13 -4.12 22.91
N ILE A 281 7.15 -3.87 21.59
CA ILE A 281 6.44 -4.71 20.62
C ILE A 281 6.94 -6.16 20.64
N GLU A 282 8.24 -6.38 20.72
CA GLU A 282 8.82 -7.73 20.74
C GLU A 282 8.57 -8.46 22.06
N GLU A 283 8.63 -7.75 23.19
CA GLU A 283 8.39 -8.27 24.53
C GLU A 283 6.92 -8.68 24.74
N HIS A 284 5.96 -7.88 24.25
CA HIS A 284 4.52 -8.09 24.50
C HIS A 284 3.73 -8.69 23.33
N GLN A 285 4.38 -9.11 22.22
CA GLN A 285 3.68 -9.48 20.97
C GLN A 285 2.54 -10.50 21.15
N ASP A 286 2.71 -11.49 22.02
CA ASP A 286 1.72 -12.54 22.28
C ASP A 286 0.45 -12.01 22.99
N GLU A 287 0.57 -11.01 23.87
CA GLU A 287 -0.56 -10.40 24.60
C GLU A 287 -1.55 -9.67 23.67
N TYR A 288 -1.06 -9.20 22.53
CA TYR A 288 -1.85 -8.50 21.51
C TYR A 288 -2.17 -9.39 20.30
N ASP A 289 -1.90 -10.70 20.38
CA ASP A 289 -2.04 -11.69 19.30
C ASP A 289 -1.33 -11.26 17.99
N ILE A 290 -0.12 -10.74 18.11
CA ILE A 290 0.73 -10.28 17.00
C ILE A 290 1.99 -11.13 16.95
N LYS A 291 2.54 -11.34 15.75
CA LYS A 291 3.83 -12.01 15.59
C LYS A 291 4.83 -11.11 14.88
N VAL A 292 5.93 -10.78 15.55
CA VAL A 292 7.08 -10.14 14.92
C VAL A 292 7.77 -11.19 14.03
N LEU A 293 7.93 -10.86 12.75
CA LEU A 293 8.57 -11.74 11.77
C LEU A 293 10.06 -11.41 11.60
N LYS A 294 10.42 -10.11 11.65
CA LYS A 294 11.79 -9.64 11.39
C LYS A 294 11.98 -8.15 11.76
N ARG A 295 13.08 -7.83 12.46
CA ARG A 295 13.67 -6.47 12.46
C ARG A 295 14.30 -6.18 11.09
N LEU A 296 13.92 -5.08 10.45
CA LEU A 296 14.50 -4.66 9.18
C LEU A 296 15.84 -3.93 9.41
N ALA A 297 16.84 -4.24 8.56
CA ALA A 297 18.16 -3.62 8.62
C ALA A 297 18.13 -2.22 7.97
N VAL A 298 17.47 -1.28 8.64
CA VAL A 298 17.31 0.13 8.23
C VAL A 298 17.49 1.06 9.42
N SER A 299 17.96 2.28 9.17
CA SER A 299 18.34 3.24 10.22
C SER A 299 17.24 4.23 10.63
N GLY A 300 15.96 3.97 10.33
CA GLY A 300 14.88 4.84 10.80
C GLY A 300 13.47 4.37 10.48
N ALA A 301 12.48 4.97 11.15
CA ALA A 301 11.06 4.67 10.96
C ALA A 301 10.50 5.41 9.73
N PHE A 302 10.87 4.96 8.52
CA PHE A 302 10.33 5.55 7.28
C PHE A 302 8.80 5.44 7.18
N HIS A 303 8.16 6.35 6.43
CA HIS A 303 6.70 6.38 6.23
C HIS A 303 5.87 6.61 7.51
N THR A 304 6.47 7.29 8.49
CA THR A 304 5.88 7.73 9.76
C THR A 304 6.10 9.23 9.98
N ARG A 305 5.54 9.80 11.05
CA ARG A 305 5.80 11.19 11.46
C ARG A 305 7.28 11.53 11.73
N GLN A 306 8.17 10.56 11.93
CA GLN A 306 9.61 10.85 12.06
C GLN A 306 10.16 11.55 10.80
N MET A 307 9.56 11.32 9.64
CA MET A 307 10.00 11.90 8.37
C MET A 307 9.46 13.31 8.08
N GLU A 308 8.77 13.96 9.02
CA GLU A 308 8.12 15.27 8.79
C GLU A 308 9.13 16.36 8.39
N GLY A 309 10.37 16.31 8.90
CA GLY A 309 11.45 17.22 8.49
C GLY A 309 11.77 17.19 6.99
N ALA A 310 11.51 16.06 6.31
CA ALA A 310 11.75 15.93 4.87
C ALA A 310 10.65 16.55 4.00
N ILE A 311 9.47 16.83 4.57
CA ILE A 311 8.28 17.29 3.82
C ILE A 311 8.51 18.63 3.14
N GLN A 312 9.17 19.59 3.80
CA GLN A 312 9.42 20.91 3.21
C GLN A 312 10.44 20.85 2.08
N LYS A 313 11.57 20.15 2.29
CA LYS A 313 12.63 19.97 1.27
C LYS A 313 12.07 19.29 0.01
N LEU A 314 11.27 18.23 0.18
CA LEU A 314 10.61 17.55 -0.93
C LEU A 314 9.56 18.43 -1.63
N ARG A 315 8.77 19.22 -0.87
CA ARG A 315 7.80 20.17 -1.43
C ARG A 315 8.49 21.24 -2.30
N GLU A 316 9.71 21.63 -1.94
CA GLU A 316 10.49 22.61 -2.68
C GLU A 316 11.11 22.05 -3.97
N SER A 317 11.71 20.85 -3.94
CA SER A 317 12.24 20.21 -5.16
C SER A 317 11.14 19.90 -6.19
N LEU A 318 9.91 19.66 -5.73
CA LEU A 318 8.74 19.49 -6.58
C LEU A 318 8.25 20.79 -7.25
N LYS A 319 8.76 21.99 -6.91
CA LYS A 319 8.36 23.25 -7.55
C LYS A 319 8.96 23.39 -8.96
N SER A 320 10.23 23.04 -9.11
CA SER A 320 10.97 23.14 -10.39
C SER A 320 10.62 22.05 -11.38
N ALA A 321 10.17 20.87 -10.91
CA ALA A 321 9.86 19.75 -11.77
C ALA A 321 8.52 19.92 -12.52
N GLU A 322 8.55 19.65 -13.83
CA GLU A 322 7.35 19.60 -14.67
C GLU A 322 6.66 18.24 -14.52
N PHE A 323 5.35 18.27 -14.27
CA PHE A 323 4.52 17.07 -14.16
C PHE A 323 3.65 16.96 -15.40
N ASN A 324 3.85 15.93 -16.20
CA ASN A 324 3.17 15.69 -17.46
C ASN A 324 1.89 14.85 -17.29
N LYS A 325 1.13 14.69 -18.38
CA LYS A 325 -0.03 13.82 -18.41
C LYS A 325 0.46 12.37 -18.53
N ALA A 326 0.02 11.50 -17.64
CA ALA A 326 0.32 10.08 -17.73
C ALA A 326 -0.25 9.46 -19.02
N PHE A 327 0.50 8.55 -19.63
CA PHE A 327 0.02 7.73 -20.75
C PHE A 327 -0.53 6.37 -20.31
N CYS A 328 -0.16 5.89 -19.12
CA CYS A 328 -0.67 4.68 -18.49
C CYS A 328 -1.11 4.92 -17.03
N ASN A 329 -1.71 3.92 -16.39
CA ASN A 329 -2.20 4.04 -15.02
C ASN A 329 -1.05 4.01 -14.00
N VAL A 330 -0.75 5.15 -13.37
CA VAL A 330 0.31 5.25 -12.36
C VAL A 330 -0.27 5.19 -10.94
N TYR A 331 0.20 4.25 -10.12
CA TYR A 331 -0.34 4.01 -8.79
C TYR A 331 0.39 4.79 -7.68
N SER A 332 -0.35 5.40 -6.76
CA SER A 332 0.21 6.13 -5.62
C SER A 332 0.26 5.30 -4.34
N ASN A 333 1.42 5.25 -3.69
CA ASN A 333 1.54 4.58 -2.39
C ASN A 333 0.77 5.29 -1.26
N TYR A 334 0.54 6.61 -1.37
CA TYR A 334 -0.21 7.37 -0.36
C TYR A 334 -1.72 7.11 -0.43
N THR A 335 -2.30 7.10 -1.62
CA THR A 335 -3.76 6.87 -1.78
C THR A 335 -4.09 5.38 -1.75
N GLY A 336 -3.22 4.52 -2.30
CA GLY A 336 -3.49 3.11 -2.57
C GLY A 336 -4.29 2.90 -3.88
N ALA A 337 -4.33 3.91 -4.73
CA ALA A 337 -5.08 3.95 -5.98
C ALA A 337 -4.30 4.69 -7.08
N ILE A 338 -4.84 4.71 -8.30
CA ILE A 338 -4.27 5.47 -9.43
C ILE A 338 -4.22 6.97 -9.08
N HIS A 339 -3.13 7.62 -9.47
CA HIS A 339 -2.89 9.05 -9.24
C HIS A 339 -3.99 9.92 -9.86
N ALA A 340 -4.27 11.06 -9.22
CA ALA A 340 -5.22 12.02 -9.74
C ALA A 340 -4.65 12.75 -10.96
N ALA A 341 -5.45 12.87 -12.03
CA ALA A 341 -5.08 13.62 -13.23
C ALA A 341 -4.75 15.11 -12.97
N LYS A 342 -5.17 15.66 -11.83
CA LYS A 342 -4.87 17.03 -11.41
C LYS A 342 -3.46 17.11 -10.81
N LYS A 343 -2.52 17.76 -11.52
CA LYS A 343 -1.10 17.92 -11.13
C LYS A 343 -0.90 18.30 -9.65
N SER A 344 -1.76 19.16 -9.07
CA SER A 344 -1.65 19.57 -7.66
C SER A 344 -1.95 18.45 -6.64
N GLU A 345 -2.91 17.57 -6.95
CA GLU A 345 -3.26 16.43 -6.09
C GLU A 345 -2.19 15.34 -6.18
N LEU A 346 -1.63 15.13 -7.37
CA LEU A 346 -0.49 14.26 -7.64
C LEU A 346 0.76 14.72 -6.86
N LYS A 347 1.18 15.99 -7.00
CA LYS A 347 2.30 16.56 -6.21
C LYS A 347 2.06 16.42 -4.70
N ALA A 348 0.83 16.67 -4.22
CA ALA A 348 0.50 16.52 -2.81
C ALA A 348 0.56 15.06 -2.33
N ALA A 349 0.19 14.08 -3.16
CA ALA A 349 0.31 12.65 -2.84
C ALA A 349 1.78 12.21 -2.74
N VAL A 350 2.65 12.67 -3.66
CA VAL A 350 4.10 12.40 -3.63
C VAL A 350 4.76 12.98 -2.37
N VAL A 351 4.39 14.19 -1.95
CA VAL A 351 4.88 14.77 -0.69
C VAL A 351 4.42 13.93 0.51
N LYS A 352 3.12 13.62 0.61
CA LYS A 352 2.56 12.87 1.75
C LYS A 352 3.07 11.43 1.84
N GLN A 353 3.53 10.85 0.73
CA GLN A 353 4.13 9.52 0.68
C GLN A 353 5.25 9.32 1.70
N VAL A 354 6.00 10.37 2.04
CA VAL A 354 7.18 10.27 2.92
C VAL A 354 6.81 10.06 4.40
N THR A 355 5.66 10.57 4.86
CA THR A 355 5.21 10.51 6.27
C THR A 355 3.99 9.62 6.50
N HIS A 356 3.48 8.96 5.45
CA HIS A 356 2.28 8.13 5.52
C HIS A 356 2.54 6.72 4.99
N PRO A 357 1.78 5.71 5.48
CA PRO A 357 1.98 4.32 5.09
C PRO A 357 1.89 4.08 3.59
N VAL A 358 2.82 3.27 3.09
CA VAL A 358 2.80 2.70 1.75
C VAL A 358 1.70 1.65 1.63
N LYS A 359 0.68 1.92 0.80
CA LYS A 359 -0.49 1.07 0.57
C LYS A 359 -0.28 0.02 -0.54
N TRP A 360 0.79 -0.77 -0.42
CA TRP A 360 1.18 -1.73 -1.46
C TRP A 360 0.20 -2.91 -1.58
N GLU A 361 -0.39 -3.36 -0.48
CA GLU A 361 -1.49 -4.33 -0.48
C GLU A 361 -2.67 -3.83 -1.34
N GLN A 362 -3.08 -2.58 -1.16
CA GLN A 362 -4.21 -1.98 -1.88
C GLN A 362 -3.91 -1.85 -3.38
N ILE A 363 -2.68 -1.45 -3.74
CA ILE A 363 -2.20 -1.41 -5.13
C ILE A 363 -2.25 -2.81 -5.77
N GLN A 364 -1.67 -3.83 -5.12
CA GLN A 364 -1.73 -5.21 -5.63
C GLN A 364 -3.16 -5.74 -5.76
N GLN A 365 -4.06 -5.39 -4.83
CA GLN A 365 -5.47 -5.79 -4.90
C GLN A 365 -6.17 -5.16 -6.11
N LEU A 366 -5.84 -3.93 -6.49
CA LEU A 366 -6.36 -3.32 -7.71
C LEU A 366 -5.79 -3.97 -8.98
N LEU A 367 -4.47 -4.20 -9.03
CA LEU A 367 -3.80 -4.84 -10.16
C LEU A 367 -4.25 -6.31 -10.36
N TYR A 368 -4.45 -7.06 -9.28
CA TYR A 368 -5.00 -8.42 -9.33
C TYR A 368 -6.43 -8.46 -9.89
N ARG A 369 -7.27 -7.48 -9.53
CA ARG A 369 -8.68 -7.40 -9.96
C ARG A 369 -8.88 -7.00 -11.42
N LYS A 370 -7.82 -6.68 -12.17
CA LYS A 370 -7.90 -6.45 -13.62
C LYS A 370 -8.16 -7.74 -14.43
N HIS A 371 -8.07 -8.92 -13.82
CA HIS A 371 -8.19 -10.19 -14.53
C HIS A 371 -9.54 -10.37 -15.25
N GLN A 372 -9.53 -11.04 -16.40
CA GLN A 372 -10.75 -11.44 -17.13
C GLN A 372 -10.70 -12.95 -17.36
N ASP A 373 -11.75 -13.70 -17.00
CA ASP A 373 -11.81 -15.17 -17.11
C ASP A 373 -10.56 -15.92 -16.59
N TYR A 374 -10.02 -15.44 -15.46
CA TYR A 374 -8.76 -15.90 -14.84
C TYR A 374 -7.49 -15.75 -15.71
N ARG A 375 -7.53 -14.92 -16.76
CA ARG A 375 -6.37 -14.43 -17.50
C ARG A 375 -5.86 -13.13 -16.88
N PHE A 376 -4.54 -12.97 -16.88
CA PHE A 376 -3.84 -11.90 -16.16
C PHE A 376 -2.81 -11.23 -17.09
N PRO A 377 -2.55 -9.91 -16.90
CA PRO A 377 -1.48 -9.21 -17.58
C PRO A 377 -0.10 -9.77 -17.21
N ARG A 378 0.92 -9.44 -18.00
CA ARG A 378 2.33 -9.66 -17.67
C ARG A 378 2.71 -8.69 -16.55
N TYR A 379 3.23 -9.20 -15.43
CA TYR A 379 3.77 -8.40 -14.33
C TYR A 379 5.29 -8.43 -14.37
N ILE A 380 5.94 -7.33 -14.76
CA ILE A 380 7.40 -7.30 -14.92
C ILE A 380 8.00 -6.44 -13.80
N GLU A 381 8.69 -7.05 -12.82
CA GLU A 381 9.51 -6.31 -11.84
C GLU A 381 10.84 -5.94 -12.49
N VAL A 382 11.17 -4.64 -12.52
CA VAL A 382 12.32 -4.10 -13.27
C VAL A 382 13.34 -3.48 -12.32
N GLY A 383 14.58 -3.99 -12.37
CA GLY A 383 15.69 -3.54 -11.55
C GLY A 383 16.12 -4.55 -10.47
N PRO A 384 16.67 -4.08 -9.32
CA PRO A 384 17.32 -4.96 -8.36
C PRO A 384 16.31 -5.72 -7.48
N GLY A 385 16.72 -6.86 -6.95
CA GLY A 385 15.89 -7.69 -6.07
C GLY A 385 14.75 -8.42 -6.80
N ARG A 386 13.86 -9.06 -6.04
CA ARG A 386 12.64 -9.77 -6.52
C ARG A 386 11.50 -9.63 -5.50
N GLN A 387 11.46 -8.49 -4.82
CA GLN A 387 10.67 -8.33 -3.60
C GLN A 387 9.19 -8.18 -3.92
N LEU A 388 8.85 -7.55 -5.04
CA LEU A 388 7.46 -7.27 -5.40
C LEU A 388 6.78 -8.52 -5.94
N GLY A 389 7.46 -9.34 -6.76
CA GLY A 389 7.01 -10.68 -7.12
C GLY A 389 6.85 -11.60 -5.91
N SER A 390 7.76 -11.52 -4.92
CA SER A 390 7.61 -12.27 -3.67
C SER A 390 6.34 -11.88 -2.89
N MET A 391 5.94 -10.59 -2.91
CA MET A 391 4.68 -10.13 -2.32
C MET A 391 3.48 -10.53 -3.17
N LEU A 392 3.58 -10.42 -4.51
CA LEU A 392 2.53 -10.81 -5.45
C LEU A 392 2.17 -12.29 -5.29
N LEU A 393 3.15 -13.17 -5.04
CA LEU A 393 2.93 -14.58 -4.72
C LEU A 393 2.10 -14.79 -3.45
N GLN A 394 2.26 -13.95 -2.42
CA GLN A 394 1.44 -13.99 -1.20
C GLN A 394 0.02 -13.46 -1.45
N THR A 395 -0.13 -12.49 -2.36
CA THR A 395 -1.44 -11.92 -2.73
C THR A 395 -2.23 -12.84 -3.67
N SER A 396 -1.60 -13.39 -4.71
CA SER A 396 -2.25 -14.24 -5.72
C SER A 396 -1.25 -15.10 -6.50
N LYS A 397 -1.32 -16.42 -6.27
CA LYS A 397 -0.58 -17.42 -7.06
C LYS A 397 -0.95 -17.39 -8.56
N LYS A 398 -2.17 -16.98 -8.92
CA LYS A 398 -2.62 -16.91 -10.31
C LYS A 398 -1.99 -15.72 -11.05
N ALA A 399 -1.95 -14.54 -10.43
CA ALA A 399 -1.24 -13.39 -10.99
C ALA A 399 0.27 -13.64 -11.06
N TYR A 400 0.85 -14.25 -10.03
CA TYR A 400 2.27 -14.62 -10.02
C TYR A 400 2.65 -15.61 -11.14
N ALA A 401 1.73 -16.39 -11.70
CA ALA A 401 2.01 -17.23 -12.86
C ALA A 401 2.32 -16.43 -14.15
N ARG A 402 2.04 -15.11 -14.17
CA ARG A 402 2.40 -14.14 -15.21
C ARG A 402 3.47 -13.14 -14.73
N TYR A 403 4.19 -13.46 -13.65
CA TYR A 403 5.26 -12.62 -13.13
C TYR A 403 6.61 -12.94 -13.80
N GLU A 404 7.26 -11.89 -14.28
CA GLU A 404 8.59 -11.87 -14.88
C GLU A 404 9.49 -10.92 -14.06
N HIS A 405 10.78 -11.23 -13.98
CA HIS A 405 11.77 -10.34 -13.35
C HIS A 405 12.82 -9.96 -14.36
N TYR A 406 13.01 -8.66 -14.56
CA TYR A 406 13.98 -8.09 -15.46
C TYR A 406 15.12 -7.42 -14.65
N PRO A 407 16.27 -8.10 -14.46
CA PRO A 407 17.31 -7.69 -13.53
C PRO A 407 18.26 -6.61 -14.07
N CYS A 408 18.80 -5.80 -13.18
CA CYS A 408 19.96 -4.92 -13.40
C CYS A 408 21.30 -5.58 -13.03
#